data_AF-A0A6V7UR08-F1
#
_entry.id   AF-A0A6V7UR08-F1
#
_cell.length_a   1.000
_cell.length_b   1.000
_cell.length_c   1.000
_cell.angle_alpha   90.00
_cell.angle_beta   90.00
_cell.angle_gamma   90.00
#
_symmetry.space_group_name_H-M   'P 1'
#
loop_
_entity.id
_entity.type
_entity.pdbx_description
1 polymer ?
#
loop_
_entity_poly.entity_id
_entity_poly.type
_entity_poly.pdbx_seq_one_letter_code
_entity_poly.pdbx_strand_id
1 'polypeptide(L)'
;MRKTSLKSLFISENRTEFNANLWMDQVPRRVVLGMVKNADFVGSQKTHPFNFQHFNLRDISITAGGVTFPAAPYSLDFPNGKYVRIYHDMQEAIGYAGTLESNGISMQRFSNGGFCLLVFNLTNSQEDNGPEMFDLIKNGTTSIRMTFNEPVPNGGIVLVAMGEIDSLLMLDRNRTISTDISV
;
A
#
# COMPACT_ATOMS: atom_id res chain seq x y z
N MET A 1 16.11 12.40 -0.60
CA MET A 1 15.38 12.19 0.68
C MET A 1 14.07 11.49 0.34
N ARG A 2 13.56 10.58 1.18
CA ARG A 2 12.25 9.96 0.95
C ARG A 2 11.17 10.77 1.69
N LYS A 3 10.09 11.12 1.00
CA LYS A 3 8.90 11.78 1.55
C LYS A 3 7.78 10.75 1.67
N THR A 4 7.00 10.85 2.75
CA THR A 4 5.77 10.08 2.90
C THR A 4 4.56 10.91 2.49
N SER A 5 3.64 10.32 1.74
CA SER A 5 2.35 10.90 1.38
C SER A 5 1.24 9.97 1.84
N LEU A 6 0.22 10.50 2.53
CA LEU A 6 -0.94 9.76 2.99
C LEU A 6 -2.19 10.21 2.27
N LYS A 7 -3.02 9.24 1.86
CA LYS A 7 -4.35 9.47 1.30
C LYS A 7 -5.36 8.50 1.90
N SER A 8 -6.57 8.96 2.12
CA SER A 8 -7.68 8.15 2.60
C SER A 8 -8.82 8.19 1.58
N LEU A 9 -9.37 7.03 1.24
CA LEU A 9 -10.46 6.89 0.28
C LEU A 9 -11.60 6.09 0.91
N PHE A 10 -12.81 6.63 0.87
CA PHE A 10 -14.00 5.93 1.34
C PHE A 10 -14.53 4.98 0.26
N ILE A 11 -14.82 3.75 0.66
CA ILE A 11 -15.44 2.71 -0.17
C ILE A 11 -16.82 2.44 0.42
N SER A 12 -17.85 2.75 -0.36
CA SER A 12 -19.24 2.58 0.08
C SER A 12 -19.59 1.11 0.28
N GLU A 13 -20.52 0.85 1.19
CA GLU A 13 -21.12 -0.46 1.40
C GLU A 13 -21.70 -1.07 0.12
N ASN A 14 -21.89 -2.39 0.15
CA ASN A 14 -22.49 -3.19 -0.92
C ASN A 14 -21.77 -3.14 -2.28
N ARG A 15 -20.51 -2.65 -2.31
CA ARG A 15 -19.64 -2.72 -3.49
C ARG A 15 -18.81 -4.01 -3.47
N THR A 16 -18.60 -4.59 -4.63
CA THR A 16 -17.68 -5.71 -4.84
C THR A 16 -16.42 -5.31 -5.62
N GLU A 17 -16.38 -4.07 -6.12
CA GLU A 17 -15.26 -3.51 -6.87
C GLU A 17 -14.98 -2.07 -6.46
N PHE A 18 -13.72 -1.68 -6.50
CA PHE A 18 -13.27 -0.31 -6.23
C PHE A 18 -12.08 0.03 -7.12
N ASN A 19 -12.11 1.23 -7.73
CA ASN A 19 -11.02 1.75 -8.55
C ASN A 19 -10.83 3.23 -8.22
N ALA A 20 -9.58 3.68 -8.06
CA ALA A 20 -9.27 5.08 -7.78
C ALA A 20 -7.85 5.45 -8.19
N ASN A 21 -7.61 6.74 -8.43
CA ASN A 21 -6.26 7.27 -8.55
C ASN A 21 -5.73 7.62 -7.16
N LEU A 22 -4.57 7.07 -6.80
CA LEU A 22 -3.88 7.37 -5.56
C LEU A 22 -3.00 8.61 -5.75
N TRP A 23 -2.03 8.60 -6.68
CA TRP A 23 -1.17 9.76 -6.97
C TRP A 23 -1.22 10.07 -8.47
N MET A 24 -1.10 11.34 -8.86
CA MET A 24 -1.21 11.76 -10.27
C MET A 24 0.09 12.31 -10.85
N ASP A 25 0.95 12.89 -10.00
CA ASP A 25 2.14 13.62 -10.46
C ASP A 25 3.39 12.73 -10.45
N GLN A 26 3.63 12.05 -9.33
CA GLN A 26 4.83 11.26 -9.10
C GLN A 26 4.45 9.84 -8.65
N VAL A 27 5.11 8.86 -9.24
CA VAL A 27 4.96 7.44 -8.87
C VAL A 27 5.75 7.19 -7.57
N PRO A 28 5.10 6.70 -6.50
CA PRO A 28 5.81 6.27 -5.30
C PRO A 28 6.73 5.09 -5.60
N ARG A 29 7.84 4.96 -4.87
CA ARG A 29 8.67 3.75 -4.87
C ARG A 29 7.93 2.58 -4.24
N ARG A 30 7.18 2.86 -3.17
CA ARG A 30 6.49 1.86 -2.37
C ARG A 30 5.14 2.39 -1.95
N VAL A 31 4.14 1.52 -1.99
CA VAL A 31 2.78 1.82 -1.53
C VAL A 31 2.41 0.83 -0.44
N VAL A 32 2.03 1.36 0.72
CA VAL A 32 1.47 0.60 1.84
C VAL A 32 -0.01 0.92 1.94
N LEU A 33 -0.84 -0.11 1.99
CA LEU A 33 -2.29 0.01 2.03
C LEU A 33 -2.83 -0.70 3.27
N GLY A 34 -3.81 -0.10 3.92
CA GLY A 34 -4.59 -0.72 4.98
C GLY A 34 -6.05 -0.34 4.82
N MET A 35 -6.95 -1.30 5.06
CA MET A 35 -8.38 -1.04 5.09
C MET A 35 -8.90 -1.16 6.52
N VAL A 36 -9.75 -0.22 6.91
CA VAL A 36 -10.41 -0.21 8.22
C VAL A 36 -11.90 0.09 8.07
N LYS A 37 -12.72 -0.26 9.06
CA LYS A 37 -14.13 0.15 9.05
C LYS A 37 -14.20 1.67 9.13
N ASN A 38 -15.16 2.28 8.45
CA ASN A 38 -15.34 3.73 8.52
C ASN A 38 -15.55 4.22 9.97
N ALA A 39 -16.29 3.46 10.78
CA ALA A 39 -16.48 3.76 12.20
C ALA A 39 -15.16 3.76 13.00
N ASP A 40 -14.21 2.88 12.64
CA ASP A 40 -12.90 2.80 13.30
C ASP A 40 -12.00 3.97 12.87
N PHE A 41 -12.13 4.42 11.62
CA PHE A 41 -11.39 5.57 11.07
C PHE A 41 -11.86 6.91 11.64
N VAL A 42 -13.18 7.14 11.70
CA VAL A 42 -13.76 8.38 12.27
C VAL A 42 -13.60 8.43 13.79
N GLY A 43 -13.49 7.26 14.43
CA GLY A 43 -13.35 7.12 15.87
C GLY A 43 -14.65 6.68 16.52
N SER A 44 -14.57 5.59 17.28
CA SER A 44 -15.67 5.02 18.05
C SER A 44 -15.14 4.60 19.42
N GLN A 45 -15.94 4.75 20.47
CA GLN A 45 -15.52 4.40 21.84
C GLN A 45 -15.31 2.89 22.04
N LYS A 46 -15.85 2.05 21.15
CA LYS A 46 -15.82 0.59 21.29
C LYS A 46 -14.77 -0.09 20.41
N THR A 47 -14.11 0.65 19.52
CA THR A 47 -13.20 0.10 18.52
C THR A 47 -11.94 0.96 18.40
N HIS A 48 -10.95 0.53 17.61
CA HIS A 48 -9.68 1.24 17.47
C HIS A 48 -9.28 1.40 15.98
N PRO A 49 -8.58 2.49 15.63
CA PRO A 49 -8.25 2.80 14.23
C PRO A 49 -7.18 1.89 13.63
N PHE A 50 -6.47 1.10 14.44
CA PHE A 50 -5.40 0.19 14.00
C PHE A 50 -5.88 -1.25 13.72
N ASN A 51 -7.15 -1.42 13.36
CA ASN A 51 -7.75 -2.74 13.07
C ASN A 51 -7.83 -3.00 11.56
N PHE A 52 -6.67 -3.24 10.94
CA PHE A 52 -6.55 -3.44 9.50
C PHE A 52 -7.07 -4.81 9.08
N GLN A 53 -8.17 -4.82 8.32
CA GLN A 53 -8.89 -6.03 7.93
C GLN A 53 -8.84 -6.23 6.41
N HIS A 54 -8.93 -7.49 5.99
CA HIS A 54 -8.93 -7.85 4.58
C HIS A 54 -10.30 -7.63 3.88
N PHE A 55 -11.40 -7.56 4.64
CA PHE A 55 -12.78 -7.37 4.11
C PHE A 55 -13.13 -8.31 2.95
N ASN A 56 -12.68 -9.56 3.02
CA ASN A 56 -12.84 -10.56 1.95
C ASN A 56 -12.33 -10.10 0.57
N LEU A 57 -11.24 -9.31 0.55
CA LEU A 57 -10.51 -8.96 -0.66
C LEU A 57 -10.21 -10.22 -1.49
N ARG A 58 -10.51 -10.15 -2.78
CA ARG A 58 -10.33 -11.20 -3.79
C ARG A 58 -9.11 -10.93 -4.67
N ASP A 59 -8.96 -9.69 -5.10
CA ASP A 59 -7.84 -9.27 -5.94
C ASP A 59 -7.54 -7.79 -5.70
N ILE A 60 -6.26 -7.44 -5.82
CA ILE A 60 -5.77 -6.08 -5.71
C ILE A 60 -4.61 -5.88 -6.67
N SER A 61 -4.62 -4.76 -7.36
CA SER A 61 -3.52 -4.36 -8.24
C SER A 61 -3.31 -2.85 -8.20
N ILE A 62 -2.06 -2.46 -8.39
CA ILE A 62 -1.63 -1.07 -8.56
C ILE A 62 -1.10 -0.90 -9.97
N THR A 63 -1.62 0.08 -10.71
CA THR A 63 -1.05 0.48 -11.99
C THR A 63 -0.30 1.78 -11.81
N ALA A 64 1.00 1.78 -12.05
CA ALA A 64 1.89 2.93 -11.89
C ALA A 64 2.73 3.12 -13.15
N GLY A 65 2.61 4.28 -13.79
CA GLY A 65 3.37 4.59 -15.02
C GLY A 65 3.15 3.58 -16.16
N GLY A 66 1.94 3.02 -16.26
CA GLY A 66 1.57 2.01 -17.28
C GLY A 66 1.94 0.57 -16.95
N VAL A 67 2.61 0.31 -15.82
CA VAL A 67 2.95 -1.04 -15.35
C VAL A 67 2.02 -1.43 -14.21
N THR A 68 1.53 -2.67 -14.22
CA THR A 68 0.63 -3.20 -13.19
C THR A 68 1.34 -4.18 -12.26
N PHE A 69 1.11 -4.00 -10.96
CA PHE A 69 1.70 -4.76 -9.86
C PHE A 69 0.59 -5.42 -9.04
N PRO A 70 0.71 -6.73 -8.68
CA PRO A 70 1.71 -7.66 -9.22
C PRO A 70 1.47 -7.94 -10.71
N ALA A 71 2.49 -8.47 -11.40
CA ALA A 71 2.35 -8.90 -12.80
C ALA A 71 1.36 -10.05 -12.96
N ALA A 72 1.35 -11.00 -12.02
CA ALA A 72 0.37 -12.07 -11.95
C ALA A 72 -0.70 -11.72 -10.90
N PRO A 73 -1.99 -11.65 -11.27
CA PRO A 73 -3.06 -11.23 -10.36
C PRO A 73 -3.19 -12.18 -9.18
N TYR A 74 -3.84 -11.72 -8.11
CA TYR A 74 -4.16 -12.56 -6.98
C TYR A 74 -5.51 -13.27 -7.19
N SER A 75 -5.68 -14.38 -6.46
CA SER A 75 -6.96 -15.06 -6.29
C SER A 75 -7.11 -15.35 -4.80
N LEU A 76 -7.35 -14.27 -4.04
CA LEU A 76 -7.36 -14.29 -2.59
C LEU A 76 -8.64 -14.90 -2.05
N ASP A 77 -8.47 -15.70 -1.02
CA ASP A 77 -9.55 -16.31 -0.24
C ASP A 77 -9.04 -16.50 1.19
N PHE A 78 -9.31 -15.50 2.02
CA PHE A 78 -8.83 -15.47 3.40
C PHE A 78 -9.38 -16.63 4.25
N PRO A 79 -10.70 -16.93 4.22
CA PRO A 79 -11.27 -18.08 4.92
C PRO A 79 -10.61 -19.42 4.57
N ASN A 80 -10.25 -19.63 3.30
CA ASN A 80 -9.64 -20.88 2.82
C ASN A 80 -8.11 -20.87 2.79
N GLY A 81 -7.45 -19.89 3.43
CA GLY A 81 -5.99 -19.87 3.52
C GLY A 81 -5.26 -19.38 2.27
N LYS A 82 -5.96 -18.93 1.22
CA LYS A 82 -5.35 -18.42 -0.03
C LYS A 82 -4.95 -16.96 0.11
N TYR A 83 -4.07 -16.67 1.07
CA TYR A 83 -3.49 -15.33 1.29
C TYR A 83 -1.98 -15.38 1.52
N VAL A 84 -1.38 -16.58 1.46
CA VAL A 84 0.05 -16.79 1.73
C VAL A 84 0.95 -15.97 0.80
N ARG A 85 0.59 -15.89 -0.49
CA ARG A 85 1.37 -15.13 -1.48
C ARG A 85 1.41 -13.64 -1.14
N ILE A 86 0.25 -12.99 -0.95
CA ILE A 86 0.22 -11.55 -0.66
C ILE A 86 0.86 -11.20 0.70
N TYR A 87 0.82 -12.12 1.67
CA TYR A 87 1.59 -11.99 2.90
C TYR A 87 3.10 -12.08 2.65
N HIS A 88 3.56 -13.03 1.84
CA HIS A 88 4.97 -13.14 1.47
C HIS A 88 5.46 -11.90 0.72
N ASP A 89 4.70 -11.45 -0.28
CA ASP A 89 5.01 -10.25 -1.07
C ASP A 89 5.12 -9.01 -0.18
N MET A 90 4.27 -8.89 0.85
CA MET A 90 4.40 -7.85 1.87
C MET A 90 5.73 -7.96 2.63
N GLN A 91 6.11 -9.14 3.12
CA GLN A 91 7.37 -9.36 3.84
C GLN A 91 8.60 -9.06 2.97
N GLU A 92 8.53 -9.37 1.67
CA GLU A 92 9.56 -9.07 0.69
C GLU A 92 9.69 -7.56 0.44
N ALA A 93 8.58 -6.87 0.24
CA ALA A 93 8.57 -5.43 -0.04
C ALA A 93 8.99 -4.54 1.16
N ILE A 94 9.04 -5.10 2.37
CA ILE A 94 9.58 -4.44 3.58
C ILE A 94 10.95 -4.97 3.99
N GLY A 95 11.52 -5.91 3.24
CA GLY A 95 12.89 -6.39 3.45
C GLY A 95 13.08 -7.49 4.48
N TYR A 96 12.02 -8.14 4.97
CA TYR A 96 12.14 -9.24 5.95
C TYR A 96 12.17 -10.63 5.31
N ALA A 97 11.70 -10.79 4.07
CA ALA A 97 11.75 -12.08 3.39
C ALA A 97 13.20 -12.60 3.26
N GLY A 98 13.45 -13.84 3.67
CA GLY A 98 14.77 -14.46 3.63
C GLY A 98 15.76 -13.98 4.71
N THR A 99 15.33 -13.12 5.64
CA THR A 99 16.16 -12.66 6.77
C THR A 99 15.85 -13.45 8.06
N LEU A 100 16.68 -13.27 9.08
CA LEU A 100 16.42 -13.76 10.45
C LEU A 100 15.64 -12.73 11.30
N GLU A 101 15.22 -11.63 10.69
CA GLU A 101 14.50 -10.54 11.36
C GLU A 101 12.98 -10.65 11.14
N SER A 102 12.20 -9.90 11.93
CA SER A 102 10.74 -9.92 11.85
C SER A 102 10.13 -8.59 12.25
N ASN A 103 9.05 -8.21 11.56
CA ASN A 103 8.15 -7.12 11.95
C ASN A 103 7.11 -7.51 13.02
N GLY A 104 7.10 -8.78 13.48
CA GLY A 104 6.14 -9.28 14.47
C GLY A 104 4.72 -9.56 13.93
N ILE A 105 4.48 -9.41 12.63
CA ILE A 105 3.19 -9.73 11.98
C ILE A 105 3.27 -11.17 11.46
N SER A 106 2.68 -12.12 12.20
CA SER A 106 2.54 -13.49 11.72
C SER A 106 1.41 -13.62 10.68
N MET A 107 1.41 -14.69 9.89
CA MET A 107 0.30 -15.01 8.96
C MET A 107 -1.07 -15.00 9.65
N GLN A 108 -1.16 -15.47 10.90
CA GLN A 108 -2.40 -15.45 11.69
C GLN A 108 -2.82 -14.03 12.07
N ARG A 109 -1.84 -13.16 12.42
CA ARG A 109 -2.11 -11.75 12.72
C ARG A 109 -2.53 -10.99 11.47
N PHE A 110 -1.92 -11.31 10.33
CA PHE A 110 -2.26 -10.75 9.03
C PHE A 110 -3.69 -11.08 8.60
N SER A 111 -4.11 -12.36 8.69
CA SER A 111 -5.45 -12.78 8.27
C SER A 111 -6.55 -12.42 9.26
N ASN A 112 -6.35 -12.73 10.55
CA ASN A 112 -7.41 -12.68 11.57
C ASN A 112 -7.10 -11.77 12.75
N GLY A 113 -5.92 -11.15 12.81
CA GLY A 113 -5.49 -10.36 13.98
C GLY A 113 -5.63 -8.85 13.85
N GLY A 114 -6.17 -8.33 12.74
CA GLY A 114 -6.27 -6.88 12.51
C GLY A 114 -4.98 -6.22 12.03
N PHE A 115 -4.06 -6.98 11.43
CA PHE A 115 -2.77 -6.49 10.91
C PHE A 115 -2.62 -6.74 9.40
N CYS A 116 -3.71 -6.69 8.63
CA CYS A 116 -3.69 -6.88 7.18
C CYS A 116 -3.21 -5.62 6.45
N LEU A 117 -1.89 -5.42 6.38
CA LEU A 117 -1.26 -4.36 5.58
C LEU A 117 -0.74 -4.91 4.25
N LEU A 118 -1.07 -4.27 3.14
CA LEU A 118 -0.66 -4.70 1.81
C LEU A 118 0.45 -3.78 1.34
N VAL A 119 1.58 -4.33 0.91
CA VAL A 119 2.76 -3.53 0.53
C VAL A 119 3.18 -3.89 -0.87
N PHE A 120 3.35 -2.87 -1.71
CA PHE A 120 3.76 -3.01 -3.11
C PHE A 120 5.07 -2.25 -3.32
N ASN A 121 6.10 -2.95 -3.79
CA ASN A 121 7.30 -2.35 -4.33
C ASN A 121 7.06 -1.99 -5.81
N LEU A 122 7.17 -0.71 -6.15
CA LEU A 122 6.96 -0.17 -7.50
C LEU A 122 8.27 0.21 -8.20
N THR A 123 9.42 -0.07 -7.57
CA THR A 123 10.75 0.13 -8.16
C THR A 123 10.96 -0.79 -9.36
N ASN A 124 11.84 -0.40 -10.29
CA ASN A 124 12.12 -1.20 -11.48
C ASN A 124 12.87 -2.49 -11.16
N SER A 125 13.80 -2.43 -10.21
CA SER A 125 14.58 -3.59 -9.78
C SER A 125 13.76 -4.58 -8.96
N GLN A 126 12.61 -4.14 -8.40
CA GLN A 126 11.89 -4.86 -7.35
C GLN A 126 12.73 -5.13 -6.09
N GLU A 127 13.88 -4.47 -5.97
CA GLU A 127 14.81 -4.55 -4.86
C GLU A 127 14.89 -3.16 -4.21
N ASP A 128 14.25 -2.92 -3.07
CA ASP A 128 14.35 -1.62 -2.36
C ASP A 128 14.94 -1.76 -0.95
N ASN A 129 15.75 -2.81 -0.75
CA ASN A 129 16.20 -3.25 0.57
C ASN A 129 17.51 -2.60 1.06
N GLY A 130 17.98 -1.53 0.41
CA GLY A 130 19.24 -0.88 0.78
C GLY A 130 19.24 0.64 0.52
N PRO A 131 19.93 1.43 1.37
CA PRO A 131 20.06 2.88 1.20
C PRO A 131 20.91 3.27 -0.03
N GLU A 132 21.59 2.31 -0.64
CA GLU A 132 22.50 2.50 -1.77
C GLU A 132 21.82 2.45 -3.14
N MET A 133 20.56 1.98 -3.20
CA MET A 133 19.87 1.84 -4.48
C MET A 133 19.12 3.12 -4.86
N PHE A 134 19.58 3.76 -5.94
CA PHE A 134 18.94 4.91 -6.55
C PHE A 134 18.07 4.44 -7.71
N ASP A 135 16.76 4.71 -7.68
CA ASP A 135 15.96 4.68 -8.92
C ASP A 135 15.67 6.10 -9.41
N LEU A 136 15.46 6.18 -10.72
CA LEU A 136 14.96 7.39 -11.36
C LEU A 136 13.56 7.72 -10.84
N ILE A 137 13.37 8.99 -10.45
CA ILE A 137 12.05 9.54 -10.19
C ILE A 137 11.22 9.46 -11.47
N LYS A 138 10.03 8.84 -11.36
CA LYS A 138 9.08 8.72 -12.46
C LYS A 138 7.88 9.61 -12.20
N ASN A 139 7.55 10.41 -13.20
CA ASN A 139 6.28 11.12 -13.25
C ASN A 139 5.20 10.19 -13.80
N GLY A 140 4.01 10.24 -13.23
CA GLY A 140 2.90 9.45 -13.70
C GLY A 140 1.84 9.19 -12.65
N THR A 141 0.71 8.68 -13.13
CA THR A 141 -0.40 8.29 -12.28
C THR A 141 -0.17 6.92 -11.67
N THR A 142 -0.45 6.81 -10.38
CA THR A 142 -0.56 5.57 -9.62
C THR A 142 -2.02 5.36 -9.28
N SER A 143 -2.63 4.33 -9.83
CA SER A 143 -4.03 3.97 -9.59
C SER A 143 -4.13 2.59 -8.94
N ILE A 144 -5.24 2.35 -8.25
CA ILE A 144 -5.54 1.10 -7.57
C ILE A 144 -6.82 0.50 -8.13
N ARG A 145 -6.85 -0.82 -8.25
CA ARG A 145 -8.04 -1.64 -8.49
C ARG A 145 -8.15 -2.71 -7.40
N MET A 146 -9.34 -2.87 -6.85
CA MET A 146 -9.67 -3.89 -5.86
C MET A 146 -10.97 -4.58 -6.21
N THR A 147 -11.05 -5.88 -5.93
CA THR A 147 -12.31 -6.64 -5.96
C THR A 147 -12.45 -7.49 -4.70
N PHE A 148 -13.69 -7.76 -4.29
CA PHE A 148 -14.02 -8.46 -3.05
C PHE A 148 -14.87 -9.70 -3.32
N ASN A 149 -14.65 -10.77 -2.55
CA ASN A 149 -15.46 -12.00 -2.59
C ASN A 149 -16.84 -11.78 -1.96
N GLU A 150 -16.94 -10.85 -1.02
CA GLU A 150 -18.19 -10.42 -0.40
C GLU A 150 -18.37 -8.91 -0.57
N PRO A 151 -19.60 -8.39 -0.65
CA PRO A 151 -19.83 -6.96 -0.70
C PRO A 151 -19.26 -6.26 0.54
N VAL A 152 -18.72 -5.05 0.36
CA VAL A 152 -18.24 -4.20 1.45
C VAL A 152 -19.32 -4.08 2.53
N PRO A 153 -18.98 -4.28 3.82
CA PRO A 153 -19.97 -4.32 4.90
C PRO A 153 -20.70 -3.00 5.08
N ASN A 154 -21.84 -3.07 5.80
CA ASN A 154 -22.64 -1.89 6.13
C ASN A 154 -21.80 -0.82 6.86
N GLY A 155 -22.02 0.44 6.51
CA GLY A 155 -21.26 1.59 7.01
C GLY A 155 -19.98 1.90 6.22
N GLY A 156 -19.61 1.04 5.26
CA GLY A 156 -18.45 1.24 4.39
C GLY A 156 -17.10 1.06 5.09
N ILE A 157 -16.05 1.09 4.27
CA ILE A 157 -14.66 0.97 4.72
C ILE A 157 -13.84 2.14 4.22
N VAL A 158 -12.75 2.44 4.92
CA VAL A 158 -11.77 3.45 4.50
C VAL A 158 -10.49 2.74 4.13
N LEU A 159 -10.04 2.96 2.90
CA LEU A 159 -8.70 2.61 2.44
C LEU A 159 -7.75 3.73 2.83
N VAL A 160 -6.74 3.42 3.63
CA VAL A 160 -5.60 4.28 3.93
C VAL A 160 -4.44 3.85 3.04
N ALA A 161 -3.94 4.77 2.23
CA ALA A 161 -2.82 4.57 1.33
C ALA A 161 -1.66 5.48 1.73
N MET A 162 -0.50 4.87 1.99
CA MET A 162 0.76 5.55 2.25
C MET A 162 1.71 5.30 1.08
N GLY A 163 2.20 6.37 0.46
CA GLY A 163 3.20 6.32 -0.59
C GLY A 163 4.53 6.83 -0.07
N GLU A 164 5.60 6.09 -0.32
CA GLU A 164 6.97 6.56 -0.17
C GLU A 164 7.48 7.07 -1.50
N ILE A 165 7.80 8.36 -1.54
CA ILE A 165 8.08 9.10 -2.76
C ILE A 165 9.49 9.68 -2.65
N ASP A 166 10.30 9.49 -3.71
CA ASP A 166 11.64 10.08 -3.76
C ASP A 166 11.58 11.59 -3.95
N SER A 167 12.51 12.33 -3.33
CA SER A 167 12.69 13.76 -3.56
C SER A 167 14.17 14.10 -3.67
N LEU A 168 14.47 15.06 -4.55
CA LEU A 168 15.82 15.53 -4.80
C LEU A 168 16.05 16.87 -4.12
N LEU A 169 17.09 16.91 -3.29
CA LEU A 169 17.64 18.14 -2.73
C LEU A 169 18.94 18.42 -3.49
N MET A 170 18.98 19.53 -4.20
CA MET A 170 20.13 19.98 -4.97
C MET A 170 20.81 21.15 -4.23
N LEU A 171 22.14 21.12 -4.17
CA LEU A 171 22.95 22.22 -3.69
C LEU A 171 23.77 22.76 -4.86
N ASP A 172 23.57 24.02 -5.20
CA ASP A 172 24.36 24.64 -6.26
C ASP A 172 25.75 25.09 -5.77
N ARG A 173 26.58 25.58 -6.70
CA ARG A 173 27.94 26.07 -6.39
C ARG A 173 27.94 27.27 -5.42
N ASN A 174 26.85 28.02 -5.38
CA ASN A 174 26.67 29.18 -4.50
C ASN A 174 26.11 28.79 -3.13
N ARG A 175 25.95 27.50 -2.85
CA ARG A 175 25.32 26.94 -1.64
C ARG A 175 23.83 27.28 -1.54
N THR A 176 23.17 27.58 -2.65
CA THR A 176 21.71 27.67 -2.72
C THR A 176 21.14 26.27 -2.73
N ILE A 177 20.17 26.03 -1.85
CA ILE A 177 19.44 24.77 -1.78
C ILE A 177 18.18 24.92 -2.65
N SER A 178 17.99 24.00 -3.59
CA SER A 178 16.75 23.86 -4.35
C SER A 178 16.19 22.46 -4.20
N THR A 179 14.87 22.35 -4.24
CA THR A 179 14.14 21.08 -4.14
C THR A 179 13.16 20.98 -5.30
N ASP A 180 12.97 19.77 -5.82
CA ASP A 180 11.93 19.46 -6.81
C ASP A 180 10.50 19.47 -6.23
N ILE A 181 10.39 19.71 -4.91
CA ILE A 181 9.15 19.78 -4.16
C ILE A 181 8.44 21.10 -4.44
N SER A 182 7.25 21.06 -5.03
CA SER A 182 6.27 22.15 -4.93
C SER A 182 5.73 22.19 -3.50
N VAL A 183 5.91 23.35 -2.84
CA VAL A 183 5.35 23.64 -1.51
C VAL A 183 3.85 23.89 -1.62
#